data_AF-A0A0Q4GW36-F1
#
_entry.id   AF-A0A0Q4GW36-F1
#
_cell.length_a   1.000
_cell.length_b   1.000
_cell.length_c   1.000
_cell.angle_alpha   90.00
_cell.angle_beta   90.00
_cell.angle_gamma   90.00
#
_symmetry.space_group_name_H-M   'P 1'
#
loop_
_entity.id
_entity.type
_entity.pdbx_description
1 polymer ?
#
loop_
_entity_poly.entity_id
_entity_poly.type
_entity_poly.pdbx_seq_one_letter_code
_entity_poly.pdbx_strand_id
1 'polypeptide(L)'
;MAEPVRSDPSMWAAVAVDPAVPIDRAVVRKIIADQRRLSRRWLYPLARPFSRVVVALISAVKRVLPFRWMPLATMDALCIWYLRRFVSPDAVELLIRHFVIETNLVNFVLRNTDAAIPPVTLRPVSLAELGDHAVVEHDVNVYDVLIALDGVPLAPPSPPARLDFAELDIPPIDAERRRLRLLRLDIQTALCVMNIPFSMALTMEEYRRAVHSMRFDDSFLEILAVLCDDDTFRHWKNGELTVWMDSNVDVPRMVYRHALICEYAHAHLVKLAAGADAAATEA
;
A
#
# COMPACT_ATOMS: atom_id res chain seq x y z
N MET A 1 -38.25 -3.87 -31.85
CA MET A 1 -37.03 -3.04 -32.03
C MET A 1 -36.56 -2.67 -30.64
N ALA A 2 -35.45 -3.24 -30.19
CA ALA A 2 -34.87 -2.89 -28.89
C ALA A 2 -34.38 -1.44 -28.96
N GLU A 3 -34.84 -0.62 -28.02
CA GLU A 3 -34.44 0.77 -27.87
C GLU A 3 -32.90 0.83 -27.72
N PRO A 4 -32.17 1.63 -28.51
CA PRO A 4 -30.73 1.72 -28.34
C PRO A 4 -30.45 2.35 -26.97
N VAL A 5 -29.69 1.64 -26.13
CA VAL A 5 -29.21 2.14 -24.83
C VAL A 5 -28.57 3.50 -25.06
N ARG A 6 -29.23 4.56 -24.57
CA ARG A 6 -29.04 5.94 -25.01
C ARG A 6 -27.85 6.67 -24.39
N SER A 7 -26.93 5.96 -23.75
CA SER A 7 -25.70 6.52 -23.21
C SER A 7 -24.67 5.41 -23.06
N ASP A 8 -23.49 5.59 -23.65
CA ASP A 8 -22.28 4.82 -23.35
C ASP A 8 -21.42 5.66 -22.38
N PRO A 9 -21.73 5.66 -21.07
CA PRO A 9 -21.02 6.47 -20.11
C PRO A 9 -19.57 5.97 -19.97
N SER A 10 -18.63 6.89 -19.94
CA SER A 10 -17.23 6.53 -19.68
C SER A 10 -17.08 6.00 -18.25
N MET A 11 -16.66 4.74 -18.12
CA MET A 11 -16.29 4.12 -16.83
C MET A 11 -15.38 5.03 -16.00
N TRP A 12 -14.38 5.66 -16.63
CA TRP A 12 -13.43 6.54 -15.95
C TRP A 12 -14.05 7.84 -15.48
N ALA A 13 -15.05 8.37 -16.19
CA ALA A 13 -15.78 9.55 -15.75
C ALA A 13 -16.58 9.24 -14.49
N ALA A 14 -17.23 8.06 -14.43
CA ALA A 14 -17.96 7.62 -13.24
C ALA A 14 -17.03 7.48 -12.02
N VAL A 15 -15.89 6.77 -12.17
CA VAL A 15 -14.92 6.61 -11.07
C VAL A 15 -14.35 7.96 -10.61
N ALA A 16 -14.11 8.90 -11.53
CA ALA A 16 -13.53 10.20 -11.18
C ALA A 16 -14.46 11.07 -10.30
N VAL A 17 -15.78 10.93 -10.48
CA VAL A 17 -16.80 11.74 -9.80
C VAL A 17 -17.54 10.99 -8.69
N ASP A 18 -17.21 9.73 -8.45
CA ASP A 18 -17.86 8.90 -7.44
C ASP A 18 -17.77 9.59 -6.05
N PRO A 19 -18.91 9.98 -5.44
CA PRO A 19 -18.93 10.64 -4.14
C PRO A 19 -18.62 9.68 -2.98
N ALA A 20 -18.71 8.37 -3.19
CA ALA A 20 -18.45 7.37 -2.15
C ALA A 20 -16.95 7.06 -1.97
N VAL A 21 -16.09 7.49 -2.90
CA VAL A 21 -14.63 7.34 -2.79
C VAL A 21 -14.09 8.43 -1.84
N PRO A 22 -13.51 8.07 -0.68
CA PRO A 22 -13.03 9.03 0.32
C PRO A 22 -11.70 9.71 -0.08
N ILE A 23 -11.03 9.20 -1.12
CA ILE A 23 -9.73 9.69 -1.58
C ILE A 23 -9.84 11.08 -2.23
N ASP A 24 -8.83 11.92 -2.00
CA ASP A 24 -8.67 13.21 -2.68
C ASP A 24 -8.74 13.09 -4.22
N ARG A 25 -9.43 14.04 -4.86
CA ARG A 25 -9.70 14.01 -6.29
C ARG A 25 -8.43 14.10 -7.14
N ALA A 26 -7.36 14.75 -6.67
CA ALA A 26 -6.09 14.78 -7.39
C ALA A 26 -5.41 13.40 -7.40
N VAL A 27 -5.50 12.66 -6.29
CA VAL A 27 -4.98 11.29 -6.20
C VAL A 27 -5.82 10.34 -7.04
N VAL A 28 -7.16 10.43 -7.01
CA VAL A 28 -8.05 9.64 -7.89
C VAL A 28 -7.72 9.86 -9.36
N ARG A 29 -7.53 11.12 -9.79
CA ARG A 29 -7.10 11.43 -11.17
C ARG A 29 -5.77 10.77 -11.53
N LYS A 30 -4.83 10.72 -10.60
CA LYS A 30 -3.53 10.07 -10.78
C LYS A 30 -3.66 8.56 -10.92
N ILE A 31 -4.46 7.92 -10.07
CA ILE A 31 -4.78 6.48 -10.16
C ILE A 31 -5.43 6.17 -11.51
N ILE A 32 -6.41 6.96 -11.93
CA ILE A 32 -7.06 6.80 -13.24
C ILE A 32 -6.06 6.97 -14.39
N ALA A 33 -5.20 7.99 -14.33
CA ALA A 33 -4.17 8.21 -15.36
C ALA A 33 -3.21 7.02 -15.47
N ASP A 34 -2.86 6.40 -14.34
CA ASP A 34 -2.02 5.21 -14.30
C ASP A 34 -2.72 3.97 -14.87
N GLN A 35 -3.97 3.73 -14.48
CA GLN A 35 -4.79 2.61 -14.98
C GLN A 35 -5.17 2.75 -16.46
N ARG A 36 -5.08 3.94 -17.05
CA ARG A 36 -5.35 4.18 -18.48
C ARG A 36 -4.11 3.97 -19.38
N ARG A 37 -2.95 3.63 -18.83
CA ARG A 37 -1.71 3.48 -19.61
C ARG A 37 -1.76 2.29 -20.58
N LEU A 38 -0.98 2.38 -21.65
CA LEU A 38 -0.84 1.29 -22.62
C LEU A 38 -0.21 0.03 -22.01
N SER A 39 0.71 0.19 -21.05
CA SER A 39 1.26 -0.93 -20.30
C SER A 39 0.18 -1.73 -19.58
N ARG A 40 -0.82 -1.04 -19.01
CA ARG A 40 -1.94 -1.67 -18.33
C ARG A 40 -2.79 -2.51 -19.28
N ARG A 41 -3.04 -1.98 -20.48
CA ARG A 41 -3.88 -2.63 -21.48
C ARG A 41 -3.17 -3.82 -22.15
N TRP A 42 -1.89 -3.69 -22.45
CA TRP A 42 -1.19 -4.64 -23.32
C TRP A 42 -0.13 -5.48 -22.61
N LEU A 43 0.62 -4.90 -21.66
CA LEU A 43 1.70 -5.61 -20.97
C LEU A 43 1.19 -6.35 -19.74
N TYR A 44 0.33 -5.74 -18.91
CA TYR A 44 -0.15 -6.35 -17.67
C TYR A 44 -0.77 -7.76 -17.86
N PRO A 45 -1.64 -8.01 -18.85
CA PRO A 45 -2.23 -9.34 -19.04
C PRO A 45 -1.20 -10.45 -19.33
N LEU A 46 -0.06 -10.09 -19.90
CA LEU A 46 1.06 -11.00 -20.19
C LEU A 46 2.06 -11.05 -19.03
N ALA A 47 2.40 -9.90 -18.46
CA ALA A 47 3.34 -9.76 -17.36
C ALA A 47 2.87 -10.46 -16.09
N ARG A 48 1.55 -10.47 -15.83
CA ARG A 48 0.95 -11.10 -14.65
C ARG A 48 1.18 -12.62 -14.60
N PRO A 49 0.77 -13.44 -15.59
CA PRO A 49 1.06 -14.88 -15.57
C PRO A 49 2.55 -15.16 -15.67
N PHE A 50 3.30 -14.37 -16.46
CA PHE A 50 4.75 -14.52 -16.58
C PHE A 50 5.47 -14.36 -15.22
N SER A 51 5.16 -13.28 -14.50
CA SER A 51 5.71 -13.01 -13.16
C SER A 51 5.41 -14.18 -12.20
N ARG A 52 4.18 -14.72 -12.23
CA ARG A 52 3.79 -15.85 -11.38
C ARG A 52 4.58 -17.12 -11.71
N VAL A 53 4.79 -17.42 -12.99
CA VAL A 53 5.58 -18.59 -13.41
C VAL A 53 7.04 -18.43 -12.97
N VAL A 54 7.63 -17.26 -13.19
CA VAL A 54 9.03 -16.98 -12.80
C VAL A 54 9.21 -17.07 -11.29
N VAL A 55 8.32 -16.45 -10.51
CA VAL A 55 8.38 -16.50 -9.04
C VAL A 55 8.15 -17.92 -8.54
N ALA A 56 7.19 -18.66 -9.10
CA ALA A 56 6.97 -20.07 -8.74
C ALA A 56 8.21 -20.94 -9.01
N LEU A 57 8.89 -20.71 -10.13
CA LEU A 57 10.14 -21.39 -10.47
C LEU A 57 11.26 -21.04 -9.47
N ILE A 58 11.44 -19.74 -9.17
CA ILE A 58 12.43 -19.27 -8.20
C ILE A 58 12.15 -19.89 -6.82
N SER A 59 10.89 -19.85 -6.36
CA SER A 59 10.47 -20.48 -5.10
C SER A 59 10.70 -21.98 -5.10
N ALA A 60 10.45 -22.69 -6.20
CA ALA A 60 10.71 -24.13 -6.30
C ALA A 60 12.20 -24.46 -6.19
N VAL A 61 13.06 -23.71 -6.87
CA VAL A 61 14.52 -23.90 -6.79
C VAL A 61 15.05 -23.52 -5.40
N LYS A 62 14.52 -22.45 -4.79
CA LYS A 62 14.88 -22.04 -3.42
C LYS A 62 14.50 -23.03 -2.34
N ARG A 63 13.50 -23.90 -2.57
CA ARG A 63 13.22 -25.02 -1.64
C ARG A 63 14.38 -26.02 -1.58
N VAL A 64 15.13 -26.16 -2.66
CA VAL A 64 16.32 -27.03 -2.73
C VAL A 64 17.59 -26.27 -2.31
N LEU A 65 17.66 -24.98 -2.64
CA LEU A 65 18.82 -24.12 -2.39
C LEU A 65 18.42 -22.89 -1.54
N PRO A 66 18.18 -23.06 -0.22
CA PRO A 66 17.56 -22.05 0.65
C PRO A 66 18.56 -21.00 1.16
N PHE A 67 19.47 -20.54 0.32
CA PHE A 67 20.39 -19.45 0.65
C PHE A 67 19.99 -18.16 -0.07
N ARG A 68 20.54 -17.04 0.39
CA ARG A 68 20.33 -15.74 -0.24
C ARG A 68 21.10 -15.67 -1.56
N TRP A 69 20.41 -15.58 -2.70
CA TRP A 69 21.07 -15.58 -4.01
C TRP A 69 21.62 -14.20 -4.39
N MET A 70 21.14 -13.14 -3.74
CA MET A 70 21.52 -11.76 -4.02
C MET A 70 21.51 -10.95 -2.71
N PRO A 71 22.51 -10.08 -2.46
CA PRO A 71 22.48 -9.15 -1.33
C PRO A 71 21.28 -8.19 -1.42
N LEU A 72 20.74 -7.79 -0.27
CA LEU A 72 19.62 -6.84 -0.22
C LEU A 72 19.98 -5.48 -0.84
N ALA A 73 21.21 -4.98 -0.62
CA ALA A 73 21.66 -3.76 -1.27
C ALA A 73 21.63 -3.84 -2.81
N THR A 74 21.91 -5.01 -3.39
CA THR A 74 21.81 -5.22 -4.84
C THR A 74 20.35 -5.25 -5.30
N MET A 75 19.45 -5.85 -4.51
CA MET A 75 18.01 -5.79 -4.75
C MET A 75 17.52 -4.35 -4.80
N ASP A 76 17.85 -3.55 -3.77
CA ASP A 76 17.44 -2.16 -3.65
C ASP A 76 17.98 -1.33 -4.82
N ALA A 77 19.27 -1.48 -5.16
CA ALA A 77 19.88 -0.81 -6.30
C ALA A 77 19.20 -1.17 -7.63
N LEU A 78 18.86 -2.45 -7.84
CA LEU A 78 18.18 -2.93 -9.04
C LEU A 78 16.74 -2.42 -9.11
N CYS A 79 16.01 -2.44 -8.00
CA CYS A 79 14.65 -1.90 -7.88
C CYS A 79 14.64 -0.40 -8.17
N ILE A 80 15.51 0.39 -7.54
CA ILE A 80 15.61 1.83 -7.78
C ILE A 80 15.99 2.12 -9.24
N TRP A 81 16.97 1.40 -9.78
CA TRP A 81 17.34 1.53 -11.20
C TRP A 81 16.13 1.25 -12.12
N TYR A 82 15.39 0.19 -11.83
CA TYR A 82 14.20 -0.20 -12.59
C TYR A 82 13.12 0.88 -12.51
N LEU A 83 12.80 1.34 -11.30
CA LEU A 83 11.83 2.42 -11.06
C LEU A 83 12.22 3.67 -11.84
N ARG A 84 13.49 4.10 -11.78
CA ARG A 84 13.98 5.30 -12.50
C ARG A 84 13.92 5.19 -14.02
N ARG A 85 14.04 3.98 -14.58
CA ARG A 85 14.17 3.77 -16.03
C ARG A 85 12.89 3.33 -16.74
N PHE A 86 11.99 2.61 -16.08
CA PHE A 86 10.87 1.94 -16.75
C PHE A 86 9.49 2.28 -16.20
N VAL A 87 9.38 2.75 -14.95
CA VAL A 87 8.08 2.99 -14.32
C VAL A 87 7.62 4.42 -14.60
N SER A 88 6.32 4.68 -14.67
CA SER A 88 5.83 6.05 -14.86
C SER A 88 6.05 6.90 -13.60
N PRO A 89 6.27 8.23 -13.71
CA PRO A 89 6.37 9.09 -12.53
C PRO A 89 5.12 9.08 -11.65
N ASP A 90 3.92 8.94 -12.23
CA ASP A 90 2.69 8.86 -11.44
C ASP A 90 2.64 7.55 -10.63
N ALA A 91 3.06 6.42 -11.21
CA ALA A 91 3.18 5.15 -10.48
C ALA A 91 4.26 5.21 -9.39
N VAL A 92 5.40 5.89 -9.64
CA VAL A 92 6.43 6.11 -8.61
C VAL A 92 5.89 6.95 -7.46
N GLU A 93 5.14 8.02 -7.75
CA GLU A 93 4.55 8.84 -6.70
C GLU A 93 3.55 8.04 -5.86
N LEU A 94 2.68 7.25 -6.50
CA LEU A 94 1.74 6.37 -5.79
C LEU A 94 2.47 5.31 -4.95
N LEU A 95 3.58 4.78 -5.45
CA LEU A 95 4.41 3.82 -4.70
C LEU A 95 5.04 4.47 -3.47
N ILE A 96 5.70 5.62 -3.59
CA ILE A 96 6.32 6.31 -2.44
C ILE A 96 5.25 6.75 -1.44
N ARG A 97 4.12 7.27 -1.95
CA ARG A 97 2.98 7.72 -1.13
C ARG A 97 2.45 6.62 -0.22
N HIS A 98 2.43 5.38 -0.70
CA HIS A 98 1.94 4.25 0.08
C HIS A 98 2.76 4.03 1.36
N PHE A 99 4.10 4.12 1.32
CA PHE A 99 4.96 3.98 2.50
C PHE A 99 4.66 5.04 3.57
N VAL A 100 4.50 6.30 3.12
CA VAL A 100 4.14 7.40 4.01
C VAL A 100 2.77 7.16 4.64
N ILE A 101 1.77 6.79 3.83
CA ILE A 101 0.41 6.58 4.30
C ILE A 101 0.35 5.42 5.29
N GLU A 102 0.99 4.29 4.99
CA GLU A 102 1.01 3.15 5.91
C GLU A 102 1.67 3.56 7.24
N THR A 103 2.81 4.25 7.19
CA THR A 103 3.48 4.78 8.38
C THR A 103 2.57 5.69 9.19
N ASN A 104 1.82 6.59 8.54
CA ASN A 104 0.87 7.46 9.20
C ASN A 104 -0.26 6.67 9.89
N LEU A 105 -0.79 5.62 9.24
CA LEU A 105 -1.82 4.74 9.81
C LEU A 105 -1.31 3.98 11.04
N VAL A 106 -0.13 3.39 10.91
CA VAL A 106 0.52 2.64 11.99
C VAL A 106 0.79 3.56 13.18
N ASN A 107 1.37 4.73 12.95
CA ASN A 107 1.63 5.70 14.01
C ASN A 107 0.36 6.29 14.63
N PHE A 108 -0.73 6.42 13.86
CA PHE A 108 -2.03 6.79 14.41
C PHE A 108 -2.50 5.75 15.43
N VAL A 109 -2.40 4.45 15.12
CA VAL A 109 -2.74 3.38 16.07
C VAL A 109 -1.85 3.45 17.31
N LEU A 110 -0.53 3.62 17.14
CA LEU A 110 0.40 3.71 18.26
C LEU A 110 0.13 4.91 19.18
N ARG A 111 -0.23 6.07 18.63
CA ARG A 111 -0.55 7.27 19.43
C ARG A 111 -1.85 7.15 20.21
N ASN A 112 -2.77 6.30 19.76
CA ASN A 112 -4.09 6.13 20.34
C ASN A 112 -4.21 4.82 21.14
N THR A 113 -3.09 4.16 21.45
CA THR A 113 -3.02 2.95 22.27
C THR A 113 -1.84 3.01 23.23
N ASP A 114 -1.85 2.17 24.27
CA ASP A 114 -0.72 2.05 25.22
C ASP A 114 0.39 1.11 24.72
N ALA A 115 0.48 0.89 23.40
CA ALA A 115 1.47 -0.01 22.81
C ALA A 115 2.90 0.53 23.02
N ALA A 116 3.75 -0.28 23.67
CA ALA A 116 5.09 0.12 24.08
C ALA A 116 6.14 -0.11 22.98
N ILE A 117 6.05 0.62 21.87
CA ILE A 117 7.00 0.58 20.76
C ILE A 117 7.31 1.99 20.24
N PRO A 118 8.55 2.29 19.80
CA PRO A 118 8.85 3.57 19.17
C PRO A 118 8.00 3.82 17.91
N PRO A 119 7.67 5.08 17.59
CA PRO A 119 7.01 5.44 16.34
C PRO A 119 7.82 5.00 15.13
N VAL A 120 7.12 4.56 14.09
CA VAL A 120 7.70 4.20 12.80
C VAL A 120 8.13 5.46 12.05
N THR A 121 9.35 5.48 11.50
CA THR A 121 9.94 6.69 10.89
C THR A 121 10.02 6.63 9.35
N LEU A 122 9.49 5.57 8.74
CA LEU A 122 9.61 5.28 7.31
C LEU A 122 8.72 6.18 6.44
N ARG A 123 9.09 7.46 6.30
CA ARG A 123 8.36 8.45 5.48
C ARG A 123 9.21 8.92 4.28
N PRO A 124 9.50 8.06 3.30
CA PRO A 124 10.34 8.43 2.15
C PRO A 124 9.66 9.50 1.29
N VAL A 125 10.42 10.48 0.82
CA VAL A 125 9.95 11.54 -0.09
C VAL A 125 10.55 11.42 -1.50
N SER A 126 11.50 10.50 -1.70
CA SER A 126 12.19 10.31 -2.97
C SER A 126 12.50 8.85 -3.26
N LEU A 127 12.78 8.54 -4.53
CA LEU A 127 13.24 7.19 -4.94
C LEU A 127 14.58 6.79 -4.30
N ALA A 128 15.40 7.76 -3.87
CA ALA A 128 16.68 7.46 -3.22
C ALA A 128 16.47 6.92 -1.80
N GLU A 129 15.44 7.40 -1.11
CA GLU A 129 15.06 6.99 0.25
C GLU A 129 14.30 5.66 0.28
N LEU A 130 13.88 5.13 -0.87
CA LEU A 130 13.41 3.74 -0.97
C LEU A 130 14.56 2.72 -1.00
N GLY A 131 15.81 3.19 -0.93
CA GLY A 131 16.98 2.32 -0.72
C GLY A 131 17.11 1.89 0.74
N ASP A 132 18.16 1.12 1.04
CA ASP A 132 18.54 0.76 2.41
C ASP A 132 17.46 -0.04 3.16
N HIS A 133 16.95 -1.08 2.51
CA HIS A 133 16.01 -2.04 3.11
C HIS A 133 14.63 -1.48 3.47
N ALA A 134 14.29 -0.26 3.06
CA ALA A 134 12.99 0.39 3.27
C ALA A 134 11.79 -0.55 2.99
N VAL A 135 11.85 -1.34 1.91
CA VAL A 135 10.75 -2.27 1.57
C VAL A 135 10.63 -3.42 2.57
N VAL A 136 11.74 -3.92 3.10
CA VAL A 136 11.73 -4.97 4.12
C VAL A 136 11.32 -4.40 5.47
N GLU A 137 11.78 -3.19 5.80
CA GLU A 137 11.43 -2.47 7.02
C GLU A 137 9.92 -2.19 7.09
N HIS A 138 9.33 -1.71 5.99
CA HIS A 138 7.89 -1.53 5.82
C HIS A 138 7.11 -2.77 6.28
N ASP A 139 7.44 -3.93 5.73
CA ASP A 139 6.74 -5.17 6.07
C ASP A 139 6.94 -5.57 7.54
N VAL A 140 8.13 -5.35 8.10
CA VAL A 140 8.45 -5.70 9.49
C VAL A 140 7.72 -4.79 10.47
N ASN A 141 7.61 -3.49 10.19
CA ASN A 141 6.94 -2.51 11.04
C ASN A 141 5.48 -2.90 11.33
N VAL A 142 4.77 -3.42 10.33
CA VAL A 142 3.40 -3.92 10.47
C VAL A 142 3.32 -5.06 11.50
N TYR A 143 4.27 -6.01 11.46
CA TYR A 143 4.33 -7.11 12.43
C TYR A 143 4.67 -6.60 13.83
N ASP A 144 5.68 -5.73 13.96
CA ASP A 144 6.15 -5.24 15.25
C ASP A 144 5.06 -4.47 15.99
N VAL A 145 4.25 -3.68 15.27
CA VAL A 145 3.11 -2.97 15.85
C VAL A 145 2.02 -3.93 16.30
N LEU A 146 1.67 -4.95 15.51
CA LEU A 146 0.67 -5.94 15.92
C LEU A 146 1.12 -6.75 17.14
N ILE A 147 2.40 -7.06 17.23
CA ILE A 147 2.98 -7.71 18.40
C ILE A 147 2.93 -6.77 19.61
N ALA A 148 3.23 -5.48 19.43
CA ALA A 148 3.19 -4.48 20.49
C ALA A 148 1.75 -4.20 21.01
N LEU A 149 0.73 -4.51 20.21
CA LEU A 149 -0.67 -4.42 20.61
C LEU A 149 -1.16 -5.65 21.39
N ASP A 150 -0.35 -6.71 21.53
CA ASP A 150 -0.73 -7.88 22.31
C ASP A 150 -0.97 -7.51 23.79
N GLY A 151 -2.15 -7.86 24.30
CA GLY A 151 -2.58 -7.50 25.65
C GLY A 151 -2.95 -6.03 25.87
N VAL A 152 -2.86 -5.16 24.85
CA VAL A 152 -3.29 -3.76 24.93
C VAL A 152 -4.81 -3.68 24.69
N PRO A 153 -5.58 -3.07 25.61
CA PRO A 153 -7.02 -2.95 25.42
C PRO A 153 -7.33 -1.99 24.26
N LEU A 154 -7.99 -2.51 23.22
CA LEU A 154 -8.53 -1.72 22.12
C LEU A 154 -9.92 -1.21 22.53
N ALA A 155 -9.98 0.06 22.90
CA ALA A 155 -11.23 0.77 23.15
C ALA A 155 -11.11 2.19 22.60
N PRO A 156 -12.22 2.85 22.25
CA PRO A 156 -12.21 4.28 22.05
C PRO A 156 -11.56 4.95 23.27
N PRO A 157 -10.74 6.00 23.09
CA PRO A 157 -10.13 6.71 24.20
C PRO A 157 -11.21 7.13 25.21
N SER A 158 -11.00 6.86 26.50
CA SER A 158 -11.98 7.20 27.53
C SER A 158 -12.19 8.72 27.60
N PRO A 159 -13.42 9.25 27.63
CA PRO A 159 -13.66 10.69 27.73
C PRO A 159 -12.92 11.27 28.95
N PRO A 160 -12.20 12.40 28.82
CA PRO A 160 -12.22 13.37 27.72
C PRO A 160 -11.06 13.21 26.70
N ALA A 161 -10.39 12.06 26.62
CA ALA A 161 -9.31 11.87 25.67
C ALA A 161 -9.84 11.96 24.23
N ARG A 162 -9.37 12.96 23.49
CA ARG A 162 -9.64 13.14 22.06
C ARG A 162 -8.59 12.33 21.28
N LEU A 163 -9.01 11.68 20.20
CA LEU A 163 -8.10 10.98 19.30
C LEU A 163 -6.96 11.90 18.84
N ASP A 164 -5.74 11.38 18.84
CA ASP A 164 -4.56 12.07 18.35
C ASP A 164 -4.40 11.83 16.85
N PHE A 165 -4.76 12.85 16.06
CA PHE A 165 -4.65 12.88 14.60
C PHE A 165 -3.36 13.56 14.08
N ALA A 166 -2.31 13.69 14.92
CA ALA A 166 -1.05 14.25 14.48
C ALA A 166 -0.44 13.47 13.31
N GLU A 167 0.40 14.13 12.50
CA GLU A 167 1.23 13.52 11.44
C GLU A 167 0.46 12.75 10.35
N LEU A 168 -0.80 13.10 10.08
CA LEU A 168 -1.53 12.60 8.91
C LEU A 168 -1.18 13.36 7.61
N ASP A 169 -0.18 14.24 7.65
CA ASP A 169 0.29 14.96 6.47
C ASP A 169 1.07 14.02 5.53
N ILE A 170 1.04 14.38 4.25
CA ILE A 170 1.81 13.69 3.22
C ILE A 170 2.80 14.71 2.65
N PRO A 171 4.10 14.58 2.93
CA PRO A 171 5.10 15.51 2.43
C PRO A 171 5.14 15.51 0.90
N PRO A 172 5.64 16.60 0.27
CA PRO A 172 5.81 16.64 -1.17
C PRO A 172 6.73 15.53 -1.68
N ILE A 173 6.21 14.67 -2.56
CA ILE A 173 6.94 13.52 -3.10
C ILE A 173 7.65 13.90 -4.40
N ASP A 174 8.97 13.68 -4.46
CA ASP A 174 9.75 13.78 -5.70
C ASP A 174 9.77 12.45 -6.45
N ALA A 175 8.85 12.32 -7.41
CA ALA A 175 8.82 11.19 -8.34
C ALA A 175 9.80 11.32 -9.51
N GLU A 176 10.78 12.22 -9.44
CA GLU A 176 11.77 12.51 -10.48
C GLU A 176 11.12 12.74 -11.85
N ARG A 177 10.03 13.54 -11.88
CA ARG A 177 9.15 13.72 -13.06
C ARG A 177 9.87 14.21 -14.32
N ARG A 178 10.98 14.93 -14.15
CA ARG A 178 11.81 15.48 -15.25
C ARG A 178 12.82 14.47 -15.82
N ARG A 179 13.00 13.30 -15.18
CA ARG A 179 13.93 12.28 -15.66
C ARG A 179 13.38 11.59 -16.91
N LEU A 180 14.25 11.39 -17.90
CA LEU A 180 13.94 10.58 -19.08
C LEU A 180 13.85 9.10 -18.71
N ARG A 181 12.76 8.45 -19.15
CA ARG A 181 12.48 7.04 -18.90
C ARG A 181 12.32 6.30 -20.21
N LEU A 182 12.87 5.09 -20.28
CA LEU A 182 12.83 4.22 -21.46
C LEU A 182 11.41 3.73 -21.73
N LEU A 183 10.70 3.36 -20.66
CA LEU A 183 9.28 3.01 -20.67
C LEU A 183 8.55 3.78 -19.57
N ARG A 184 7.22 3.76 -19.63
CA ARG A 184 6.33 4.36 -18.62
C ARG A 184 5.28 3.34 -18.20
N LEU A 185 5.71 2.34 -17.44
CA LEU A 185 4.86 1.29 -16.92
C LEU A 185 3.91 1.83 -15.84
N ASP A 186 2.69 1.30 -15.83
CA ASP A 186 1.73 1.44 -14.72
C ASP A 186 2.21 0.67 -13.49
N ILE A 187 1.68 1.03 -12.33
CA ILE A 187 2.11 0.46 -11.05
C ILE A 187 1.93 -1.06 -11.00
N GLN A 188 0.83 -1.62 -11.52
CA GLN A 188 0.60 -3.07 -11.43
C GLN A 188 1.53 -3.86 -12.35
N THR A 189 1.75 -3.39 -13.59
CA THR A 189 2.77 -3.99 -14.47
C THR A 189 4.16 -3.87 -13.85
N ALA A 190 4.45 -2.73 -13.20
CA ALA A 190 5.72 -2.52 -12.52
C ALA A 190 5.92 -3.51 -11.37
N LEU A 191 4.91 -3.71 -10.53
CA LEU A 191 4.92 -4.67 -9.42
C LEU A 191 5.17 -6.10 -9.91
N CYS A 192 4.61 -6.51 -11.06
CA CYS A 192 4.88 -7.83 -11.64
C CYS A 192 6.38 -8.06 -11.91
N VAL A 193 7.07 -7.08 -12.47
CA VAL A 193 8.51 -7.20 -12.78
C VAL A 193 9.35 -7.03 -11.52
N MET A 194 8.98 -6.08 -10.67
CA MET A 194 9.67 -5.78 -9.41
C MET A 194 9.65 -6.97 -8.46
N ASN A 195 8.59 -7.78 -8.44
CA ASN A 195 8.51 -8.96 -7.58
C ASN A 195 9.60 -10.03 -7.84
N ILE A 196 10.18 -10.05 -9.05
CA ILE A 196 11.20 -11.03 -9.44
C ILE A 196 12.48 -10.87 -8.59
N PRO A 197 13.15 -9.69 -8.56
CA PRO A 197 14.33 -9.50 -7.70
C PRO A 197 14.03 -9.69 -6.21
N PHE A 198 12.84 -9.33 -5.71
CA PHE A 198 12.42 -9.65 -4.34
C PHE A 198 12.43 -11.16 -4.08
N SER A 199 11.79 -11.94 -4.96
CA SER A 199 11.77 -13.40 -4.83
C SER A 199 13.16 -14.04 -4.93
N MET A 200 14.14 -13.40 -5.59
CA MET A 200 15.53 -13.87 -5.67
C MET A 200 16.40 -13.43 -4.48
N ALA A 201 16.18 -12.23 -3.93
CA ALA A 201 16.98 -11.69 -2.84
C ALA A 201 16.53 -12.14 -1.45
N LEU A 202 15.23 -12.33 -1.22
CA LEU A 202 14.69 -12.71 0.09
C LEU A 202 14.78 -14.21 0.35
N THR A 203 14.96 -14.64 1.59
CA THR A 203 14.76 -16.07 1.93
C THR A 203 13.29 -16.46 1.71
N MET A 204 12.99 -17.76 1.65
CA MET A 204 11.60 -18.21 1.52
C MET A 204 10.72 -17.72 2.67
N GLU A 205 11.26 -17.65 3.89
CA GLU A 205 10.55 -17.16 5.06
C GLU A 205 10.35 -15.65 5.03
N GLU A 206 11.39 -14.88 4.67
CA GLU A 206 11.30 -13.43 4.51
C GLU A 206 10.28 -13.04 3.43
N TYR A 207 10.32 -13.71 2.28
CA TYR A 207 9.38 -13.47 1.20
C TYR A 207 7.94 -13.83 1.61
N ARG A 208 7.77 -14.94 2.35
CA ARG A 208 6.44 -15.33 2.85
C ARG A 208 5.92 -14.32 3.88
N ARG A 209 6.79 -13.82 4.76
CA ARG A 209 6.46 -12.78 5.74
C ARG A 209 6.04 -11.48 5.06
N ALA A 210 6.79 -11.02 4.07
CA ALA A 210 6.46 -9.85 3.26
C ALA A 210 5.11 -9.98 2.53
N VAL A 211 4.77 -11.18 2.05
CA VAL A 211 3.48 -11.41 1.41
C VAL A 211 2.32 -11.48 2.42
N HIS A 212 2.60 -11.93 3.65
CA HIS A 212 1.60 -12.05 4.70
C HIS A 212 1.37 -10.78 5.49
N SER A 213 2.31 -9.82 5.52
CA SER A 213 2.11 -8.50 6.16
C SER A 213 0.83 -7.83 5.64
N MET A 214 0.62 -7.84 4.34
CA MET A 214 -0.56 -7.26 3.68
C MET A 214 -1.90 -7.90 4.11
N ARG A 215 -1.90 -9.13 4.65
CA ARG A 215 -3.14 -9.73 5.14
C ARG A 215 -3.61 -9.10 6.44
N PHE A 216 -2.73 -8.41 7.15
CA PHE A 216 -3.10 -7.68 8.35
C PHE A 216 -3.91 -6.42 8.08
N ASP A 217 -4.14 -6.03 6.83
CA ASP A 217 -5.07 -4.97 6.46
C ASP A 217 -6.43 -5.12 7.17
N ASP A 218 -6.98 -6.35 7.20
CA ASP A 218 -8.26 -6.61 7.84
C ASP A 218 -8.20 -6.43 9.37
N SER A 219 -7.06 -6.73 9.99
CA SER A 219 -6.81 -6.49 11.41
C SER A 219 -6.63 -5.01 11.70
N PHE A 220 -5.85 -4.30 10.89
CA PHE A 220 -5.64 -2.86 11.03
C PHE A 220 -6.94 -2.07 10.84
N LEU A 221 -7.76 -2.42 9.84
CA LEU A 221 -9.08 -1.81 9.65
C LEU A 221 -10.01 -2.06 10.83
N GLU A 222 -9.95 -3.25 11.45
CA GLU A 222 -10.72 -3.53 12.66
C GLU A 222 -10.24 -2.68 13.84
N ILE A 223 -8.93 -2.57 14.04
CA ILE A 223 -8.34 -1.72 15.09
C ILE A 223 -8.78 -0.26 14.89
N LEU A 224 -8.67 0.27 13.67
CA LEU A 224 -9.11 1.64 13.34
C LEU A 224 -10.61 1.82 13.61
N ALA A 225 -11.44 0.85 13.26
CA ALA A 225 -12.88 0.89 13.51
C ALA A 225 -13.20 0.96 15.01
N VAL A 226 -12.48 0.19 15.84
CA VAL A 226 -12.65 0.19 17.30
C VAL A 226 -12.14 1.50 17.92
N LEU A 227 -10.96 1.97 17.52
CA LEU A 227 -10.37 3.20 18.07
C LEU A 227 -11.20 4.44 17.70
N CYS A 228 -11.69 4.51 16.46
CA CYS A 228 -12.47 5.65 15.98
C CYS A 228 -13.97 5.57 16.30
N ASP A 229 -14.45 4.44 16.84
CA ASP A 229 -15.88 4.11 16.96
C ASP A 229 -16.63 4.31 15.62
N ASP A 230 -16.03 3.83 14.51
CA ASP A 230 -16.53 4.05 13.15
C ASP A 230 -16.52 2.76 12.31
N ASP A 231 -17.71 2.25 12.01
CA ASP A 231 -17.92 1.05 11.18
C ASP A 231 -17.47 1.21 9.71
N THR A 232 -17.20 2.43 9.24
CA THR A 232 -16.79 2.69 7.85
C THR A 232 -15.54 1.89 7.49
N PHE A 233 -14.57 1.78 8.40
CA PHE A 233 -13.35 0.99 8.17
C PHE A 233 -13.64 -0.50 7.95
N ARG A 234 -14.67 -1.06 8.60
CA ARG A 234 -15.06 -2.47 8.45
C ARG A 234 -15.57 -2.79 7.05
N HIS A 235 -16.17 -1.83 6.35
CA HIS A 235 -16.67 -2.02 4.98
C HIS A 235 -15.55 -2.20 3.95
N TRP A 236 -14.31 -1.83 4.26
CA TRP A 236 -13.16 -1.99 3.36
C TRP A 236 -12.36 -3.26 3.61
N LYS A 237 -12.75 -4.06 4.61
CA LYS A 237 -12.14 -5.37 4.88
C LYS A 237 -12.32 -6.29 3.69
N ASN A 238 -11.32 -7.13 3.45
CA ASN A 238 -11.19 -7.95 2.27
C ASN A 238 -11.68 -9.39 2.45
N GLY A 239 -11.95 -9.81 3.69
CA GLY A 239 -12.22 -11.20 4.04
C GLY A 239 -10.95 -12.06 4.00
N GLU A 240 -9.77 -11.44 4.04
CA GLU A 240 -8.49 -12.11 4.04
C GLU A 240 -8.12 -12.42 5.49
N LEU A 241 -8.72 -13.48 6.04
CA LEU A 241 -8.47 -13.92 7.41
C LEU A 241 -6.95 -14.09 7.64
N THR A 242 -6.42 -13.38 8.63
CA THR A 242 -4.98 -13.36 8.97
C THR A 242 -4.42 -14.75 9.31
N VAL A 243 -5.27 -15.63 9.84
CA VAL A 243 -4.93 -17.02 10.18
C VAL A 243 -4.68 -17.89 8.93
N TRP A 244 -5.17 -17.48 7.75
CA TRP A 244 -5.00 -18.24 6.52
C TRP A 244 -3.62 -17.96 5.88
N MET A 245 -2.70 -18.92 5.98
CA MET A 245 -1.35 -18.84 5.40
C MET A 245 -1.26 -19.55 4.04
N ASP A 246 -1.62 -18.87 2.95
CA ASP A 246 -1.45 -19.41 1.58
C ASP A 246 -0.12 -18.96 0.94
N SER A 247 0.47 -19.82 0.12
CA SER A 247 1.80 -19.63 -0.48
C SER A 247 1.76 -19.32 -1.99
N ASN A 248 0.60 -19.41 -2.64
CA ASN A 248 0.44 -19.25 -4.10
C ASN A 248 -0.47 -18.07 -4.48
N VAL A 249 -0.22 -16.91 -3.88
CA VAL A 249 -1.03 -15.71 -4.08
C VAL A 249 -0.55 -14.83 -5.23
N ASP A 250 -1.44 -13.97 -5.72
CA ASP A 250 -1.13 -12.97 -6.74
C ASP A 250 -0.52 -11.72 -6.09
N VAL A 251 0.76 -11.78 -5.75
CA VAL A 251 1.47 -10.74 -5.00
C VAL A 251 1.31 -9.34 -5.60
N PRO A 252 1.49 -9.10 -6.92
CA PRO A 252 1.31 -7.77 -7.50
C PRO A 252 -0.10 -7.21 -7.32
N ARG A 253 -1.13 -8.07 -7.35
CA ARG A 253 -2.51 -7.67 -7.10
C ARG A 253 -2.74 -7.36 -5.62
N MET A 254 -2.18 -8.17 -4.72
CA MET A 254 -2.28 -7.95 -3.27
C MET A 254 -1.64 -6.63 -2.88
N VAL A 255 -0.39 -6.37 -3.30
CA VAL A 255 0.32 -5.10 -3.00
C VAL A 255 -0.47 -3.89 -3.48
N TYR A 256 -1.02 -3.94 -4.70
CA TYR A 256 -1.83 -2.82 -5.19
C TYR A 256 -3.13 -2.63 -4.40
N ARG A 257 -3.78 -3.73 -3.98
CA ARG A 257 -5.01 -3.67 -3.19
C ARG A 257 -4.73 -3.09 -1.80
N HIS A 258 -3.67 -3.58 -1.17
CA HIS A 258 -3.17 -3.10 0.12
C HIS A 258 -2.92 -1.59 0.09
N ALA A 259 -2.13 -1.11 -0.88
CA ALA A 259 -1.89 0.33 -1.04
C ALA A 259 -3.18 1.16 -1.20
N LEU A 260 -4.19 0.65 -1.92
CA LEU A 260 -5.48 1.32 -2.04
C LEU A 260 -6.26 1.36 -0.72
N ILE A 261 -6.22 0.29 0.07
CA ILE A 261 -6.93 0.23 1.34
C ILE A 261 -6.32 1.18 2.36
N CYS A 262 -4.99 1.21 2.43
CA CYS A 262 -4.28 2.19 3.25
C CYS A 262 -4.67 3.63 2.84
N GLU A 263 -4.76 3.90 1.53
CA GLU A 263 -5.19 5.21 1.02
C GLU A 263 -6.64 5.56 1.42
N TYR A 264 -7.58 4.59 1.38
CA TYR A 264 -8.96 4.79 1.83
C TYR A 264 -9.02 5.09 3.33
N ALA A 265 -8.36 4.26 4.15
CA ALA A 265 -8.32 4.42 5.59
C ALA A 265 -7.72 5.76 6.00
N HIS A 266 -6.61 6.15 5.37
CA HIS A 266 -5.92 7.41 5.66
C HIS A 266 -6.75 8.62 5.25
N ALA A 267 -7.35 8.60 4.06
CA ALA A 267 -8.20 9.69 3.61
C ALA A 267 -9.42 9.90 4.53
N HIS A 268 -9.96 8.81 5.08
CA HIS A 268 -11.04 8.88 6.05
C HIS A 268 -10.58 9.43 7.41
N LEU A 269 -9.42 9.02 7.91
CA LEU A 269 -8.83 9.62 9.13
C LEU A 269 -8.60 11.12 8.99
N VAL A 270 -8.10 11.58 7.84
CA VAL A 270 -7.95 13.02 7.57
C VAL A 270 -9.29 13.74 7.60
N LYS A 271 -10.36 13.11 7.09
CA LYS A 271 -11.72 13.66 7.14
C LYS A 271 -12.26 13.74 8.57
N LEU A 272 -12.02 12.70 9.39
CA LEU A 272 -12.39 12.69 10.81
C LEU A 272 -11.64 13.78 11.59
N ALA A 273 -10.34 13.95 11.33
CA ALA A 273 -9.53 15.01 11.93
C ALA A 273 -10.10 16.41 11.63
N ALA A 274 -10.41 16.68 10.35
CA ALA A 274 -11.01 17.97 9.94
C ALA A 274 -12.39 18.22 10.58
N GLY A 275 -13.22 17.16 10.71
CA GLY A 275 -14.51 17.26 11.39
C GLY A 275 -14.38 17.53 12.90
N ALA A 276 -13.38 16.92 13.54
CA ALA A 276 -13.10 17.14 14.95
C ALA A 276 -12.61 18.58 15.22
N ASP A 277 -11.77 19.14 14.34
CA ASP A 277 -11.27 20.52 14.48
C ASP A 277 -12.36 21.57 14.29
N ALA A 278 -13.29 21.33 13.36
CA ALA A 278 -14.47 22.18 13.18
C ALA A 278 -15.33 22.20 14.47
N ALA A 279 -15.62 21.02 15.03
CA ALA A 279 -16.41 20.91 16.26
C ALA A 279 -15.75 21.59 17.47
N ALA A 280 -14.42 21.57 17.55
CA ALA A 280 -13.66 22.23 18.61
C ALA A 280 -13.54 23.75 18.46
N THR A 281 -13.74 24.28 17.24
CA THR A 281 -13.75 25.73 16.98
C THR A 281 -15.13 26.35 17.26
N GLU A 282 -16.19 25.54 17.21
CA GLU A 282 -17.58 25.97 17.47
C GLU A 282 -17.99 25.87 18.96
N ALA A 283 -17.20 25.20 19.79
CA ALA A 283 -17.42 25.02 21.24
C ALA A 283 -16.68 26.07 22.09
#